data_AF-V5H4L4-F1
#
_entry.id   AF-V5H4L4-F1
#
_cell.length_a   1.000
_cell.length_b   1.000
_cell.length_c   1.000
_cell.angle_alpha   90.00
_cell.angle_beta   90.00
_cell.angle_gamma   90.00
#
_symmetry.space_group_name_H-M   'P 1'
#
loop_
_entity.id
_entity.type
_entity.pdbx_description
1 polymer ?
#
loop_
_entity_poly.entity_id
_entity_poly.type
_entity_poly.pdbx_seq_one_letter_code
_entity_poly.pdbx_strand_id
1 'polypeptide(L)'
;MKLAILSLLIFFLAIHVEAQPGDRRIDEEETYWQHQDIRKALENTDKKSWMLYRTLRTTNRAKNKCVYAEVKETRNRRKVFTNFVQKYKKEDGTKKEQTLFAFPYKTEPTGYEEREKDNGMLVKEDKESENGRHYVLIYSDYTCCDILRALHST
;
A
#
# COMPACT_ATOMS: atom_id res chain seq x y z
N MET A 1 1.27 18.38 -37.67
CA MET A 1 -0.12 17.95 -37.32
C MET A 1 -0.21 16.55 -36.69
N LYS A 2 0.57 15.53 -37.11
CA LYS A 2 0.51 14.18 -36.51
C LYS A 2 0.83 14.12 -34.99
N LEU A 3 1.83 14.88 -34.51
CA LEU A 3 2.17 14.92 -33.07
C LEU A 3 1.06 15.55 -32.21
N ALA A 4 0.38 16.59 -32.72
CA ALA A 4 -0.70 17.25 -31.99
C ALA A 4 -1.91 16.34 -31.81
N ILE A 5 -2.25 15.55 -32.84
CA ILE A 5 -3.34 14.55 -32.81
C ILE A 5 -2.99 13.43 -31.82
N LEU A 6 -1.75 12.94 -31.82
CA LEU A 6 -1.30 11.91 -30.87
C LEU A 6 -1.34 12.42 -29.42
N SER A 7 -0.92 13.66 -29.17
CA SER A 7 -0.97 14.28 -27.86
C SER A 7 -2.42 14.49 -27.37
N LEU A 8 -3.33 14.87 -28.28
CA LEU A 8 -4.75 15.04 -27.97
C LEU A 8 -5.41 13.70 -27.60
N LEU A 9 -5.07 12.62 -28.32
CA LEU A 9 -5.56 11.27 -28.05
C LEU A 9 -5.11 10.74 -26.68
N ILE A 10 -3.87 11.02 -26.26
CA ILE A 10 -3.37 10.68 -24.91
C ILE A 10 -4.13 11.44 -23.82
N PHE A 11 -4.47 12.71 -24.05
CA PHE A 11 -5.31 13.49 -23.13
C PHE A 11 -6.71 12.89 -22.99
N PHE A 12 -7.34 12.46 -24.08
CA PHE A 12 -8.66 11.83 -24.02
C PHE A 12 -8.64 10.42 -23.40
N LEU A 13 -7.59 9.64 -23.62
CA LEU A 13 -7.39 8.36 -22.95
C LEU A 13 -7.21 8.55 -21.43
N ALA A 14 -6.46 9.57 -21.00
CA ALA A 14 -6.30 9.90 -19.58
C ALA A 14 -7.62 10.34 -18.92
N ILE A 15 -8.53 10.97 -19.66
CA ILE A 15 -9.88 11.33 -19.20
C ILE A 15 -10.81 10.10 -19.16
N HIS A 16 -10.62 9.12 -20.04
CA HIS A 16 -11.41 7.87 -20.07
C HIS A 16 -10.95 6.81 -19.07
N VAL A 17 -9.76 6.94 -18.48
CA VAL A 17 -9.41 6.20 -17.25
C VAL A 17 -10.10 6.89 -16.07
N GLU A 18 -11.43 6.98 -16.14
CA GLU A 18 -12.26 7.24 -14.99
C GLU A 18 -12.25 5.95 -14.17
N ALA A 19 -11.21 5.79 -13.36
CA ALA A 19 -11.17 4.77 -12.33
C ALA A 19 -12.39 5.02 -11.42
N GLN A 20 -13.43 4.21 -11.57
CA GLN A 20 -14.64 4.33 -10.77
C GLN A 20 -14.22 4.35 -9.29
N PRO A 21 -14.59 5.38 -8.51
CA PRO A 21 -14.25 5.43 -7.10
C PRO A 21 -14.76 4.17 -6.40
N GLY A 22 -13.83 3.38 -5.85
CA GLY A 22 -14.17 2.12 -5.21
C GLY A 22 -14.18 0.89 -6.11
N ASP A 23 -13.75 0.97 -7.38
CA ASP A 23 -13.49 -0.23 -8.18
C ASP A 23 -12.38 -1.07 -7.50
N ARG A 24 -12.66 -2.37 -7.37
CA ARG A 24 -11.82 -3.38 -6.71
C ARG A 24 -11.55 -4.57 -7.61
N ARG A 25 -11.83 -4.51 -8.91
CA ARG A 25 -11.58 -5.65 -9.82
C ARG A 25 -10.14 -6.14 -9.76
N ILE A 26 -9.16 -5.22 -9.74
CA ILE A 26 -7.73 -5.57 -9.59
C ILE A 26 -7.45 -6.27 -8.25
N ASP A 27 -8.19 -5.95 -7.19
CA ASP A 27 -8.04 -6.58 -5.88
C ASP A 27 -8.44 -8.07 -5.90
N GLU A 28 -9.19 -8.53 -6.88
CA GLU A 28 -9.81 -9.87 -6.89
C GLU A 28 -9.43 -10.70 -8.12
N GLU A 29 -9.07 -10.07 -9.24
CA GLU A 29 -8.76 -10.74 -10.49
C GLU A 29 -7.45 -11.55 -10.43
N GLU A 30 -7.54 -12.86 -10.65
CA GLU A 30 -6.49 -13.87 -10.46
C GLU A 30 -5.18 -13.54 -11.18
N THR A 31 -5.26 -12.96 -12.38
CA THR A 31 -4.07 -12.61 -13.16
C THR A 31 -3.16 -11.61 -12.44
N TYR A 32 -3.70 -10.85 -11.48
CA TYR A 32 -2.95 -9.90 -10.66
C TYR A 32 -2.42 -10.48 -9.34
N TRP A 33 -2.86 -11.67 -8.93
CA TRP A 33 -2.48 -12.25 -7.64
C TRP A 33 -0.97 -12.43 -7.50
N GLN A 34 -0.28 -12.72 -8.61
CA GLN A 34 1.17 -12.81 -8.66
C GLN A 34 1.90 -11.52 -8.25
N HIS A 35 1.23 -10.36 -8.32
CA HIS A 35 1.75 -9.04 -7.93
C HIS A 35 1.29 -8.58 -6.54
N GLN A 36 0.64 -9.45 -5.78
CA GLN A 36 -0.08 -9.07 -4.56
C GLN A 36 0.33 -9.91 -3.34
N ASP A 37 1.52 -10.49 -3.35
CA ASP A 37 2.11 -11.14 -2.16
C ASP A 37 2.73 -10.09 -1.24
N ILE A 38 2.00 -9.70 -0.20
CA ILE A 38 2.45 -8.66 0.74
C ILE A 38 3.65 -9.11 1.58
N ARG A 39 3.82 -10.41 1.82
CA ARG A 39 4.99 -10.92 2.54
C ARG A 39 6.24 -10.72 1.70
N LYS A 40 6.15 -11.05 0.41
CA LYS A 40 7.24 -10.83 -0.55
C LYS A 40 7.60 -9.35 -0.66
N ALA A 41 6.61 -8.45 -0.71
CA ALA A 41 6.86 -7.01 -0.73
C ALA A 41 7.58 -6.52 0.54
N LEU A 42 7.16 -6.97 1.73
CA LEU A 42 7.80 -6.63 3.00
C LEU A 42 9.22 -7.23 3.15
N GLU A 43 9.50 -8.33 2.45
CA GLU A 43 10.80 -9.01 2.46
C GLU A 43 11.78 -8.49 1.40
N ASN A 44 11.37 -7.54 0.55
CA ASN A 44 12.19 -6.97 -0.52
C ASN A 44 13.58 -6.49 -0.03
N THR A 45 14.61 -6.63 -0.86
CA THR A 45 16.00 -6.27 -0.52
C THR A 45 16.13 -4.79 -0.20
N ASP A 46 15.46 -3.91 -0.96
CA ASP A 46 15.31 -2.51 -0.55
C ASP A 46 14.31 -2.42 0.60
N LYS A 47 14.80 -1.96 1.74
CA LYS A 47 14.01 -1.83 2.97
C LYS A 47 13.36 -0.46 3.10
N LYS A 48 13.64 0.50 2.22
CA LYS A 48 13.18 1.89 2.35
C LYS A 48 12.21 2.25 1.24
N SER A 49 10.98 2.58 1.62
CA SER A 49 9.94 2.99 0.67
C SER A 49 9.47 4.41 0.96
N TRP A 50 9.45 5.26 -0.07
CA TRP A 50 8.94 6.62 -0.01
C TRP A 50 7.48 6.68 -0.48
N MET A 51 6.64 7.39 0.24
CA MET A 51 5.26 7.65 -0.21
C MET A 51 5.27 8.80 -1.20
N LEU A 52 5.31 8.46 -2.50
CA LEU A 52 5.30 9.44 -3.58
C LEU A 52 3.92 10.04 -3.84
N TYR A 53 2.88 9.23 -3.71
CA TYR A 53 1.50 9.63 -4.00
C TYR A 53 0.51 9.00 -3.03
N ARG A 54 -0.59 9.71 -2.76
CA ARG A 54 -1.77 9.19 -2.05
C ARG A 54 -3.02 9.97 -2.43
N THR A 55 -4.18 9.31 -2.34
CA THR A 55 -5.49 9.91 -2.60
C THR A 55 -6.20 10.39 -1.31
N LEU A 56 -5.66 10.07 -0.13
CA LEU A 56 -6.19 10.51 1.16
C LEU A 56 -6.01 12.03 1.32
N ARG A 57 -7.11 12.80 1.38
CA ARG A 57 -7.09 14.28 1.41
C ARG A 57 -7.56 14.91 2.72
N THR A 58 -8.44 14.26 3.46
CA THR A 58 -9.23 14.92 4.53
C THR A 58 -8.80 14.60 5.96
N THR A 59 -7.73 13.82 6.16
CA THR A 59 -7.27 13.44 7.52
C THR A 59 -6.04 14.24 7.96
N ASN A 60 -5.77 14.31 9.27
CA ASN A 60 -4.51 14.88 9.76
C ASN A 60 -3.27 14.19 9.14
N ARG A 61 -3.35 12.88 8.86
CA ARG A 61 -2.29 12.14 8.18
C ARG A 61 -2.10 12.60 6.73
N ALA A 62 -3.16 13.07 6.06
CA ALA A 62 -3.10 13.66 4.73
C ALA A 62 -2.25 14.95 4.65
N LYS A 63 -1.93 15.55 5.79
CA LYS A 63 -1.05 16.72 5.89
C LYS A 63 0.42 16.37 6.08
N ASN A 64 0.74 15.11 6.43
CA ASN A 64 2.11 14.68 6.66
C ASN A 64 2.91 14.69 5.34
N LYS A 65 4.08 15.33 5.34
CA LYS A 65 5.00 15.44 4.20
C LYS A 65 6.20 14.50 4.38
N CYS A 66 6.89 14.19 3.28
CA CYS A 66 8.12 13.39 3.26
C CYS A 66 7.97 12.07 4.03
N VAL A 67 6.84 11.38 3.82
CA VAL A 67 6.56 10.12 4.51
C VAL A 67 7.40 9.03 3.87
N TYR A 68 8.19 8.33 4.69
CA TYR A 68 8.86 7.11 4.27
C TYR A 68 8.78 6.05 5.37
N ALA A 69 8.92 4.80 4.97
CA ALA A 69 8.98 3.65 5.85
C ALA A 69 10.31 2.93 5.63
N GLU A 70 10.89 2.41 6.71
CA GLU A 70 12.06 1.54 6.68
C GLU A 70 11.74 0.24 7.41
N VAL A 71 11.66 -0.86 6.66
CA VAL A 71 11.51 -2.20 7.22
C VAL A 71 12.75 -2.53 8.06
N LYS A 72 12.52 -2.96 9.29
CA LYS A 72 13.56 -3.45 10.19
C LYS A 72 13.55 -4.97 10.16
N GLU A 73 14.71 -5.59 10.35
CA GLU A 73 14.83 -7.05 10.32
C GLU A 73 13.81 -7.71 11.24
N THR A 74 13.01 -8.59 10.65
CA THR A 74 11.99 -9.35 11.36
C THR A 74 12.66 -10.37 12.30
N ARG A 75 12.88 -9.99 13.56
CA ARG A 75 13.39 -10.90 14.60
C ARG A 75 12.30 -11.83 15.16
N ASN A 76 11.46 -12.39 14.30
CA ASN A 76 10.43 -13.34 14.72
C ASN A 76 10.61 -14.65 13.96
N ARG A 77 10.95 -15.73 14.69
CA ARG A 77 11.12 -17.09 14.16
C ARG A 77 9.89 -17.61 13.41
N ARG A 78 8.70 -17.05 13.69
CA ARG A 78 7.43 -17.41 13.05
C ARG A 78 6.96 -16.41 11.99
N LYS A 79 7.70 -15.33 11.72
CA LYS A 79 7.35 -14.26 10.75
C LYS A 79 5.88 -13.78 10.86
N VAL A 80 5.36 -13.68 12.10
CA VAL A 80 3.96 -13.30 12.36
C VAL A 80 3.69 -11.85 11.95
N PHE A 81 4.66 -10.98 12.16
CA PHE A 81 4.60 -9.57 11.80
C PHE A 81 5.98 -9.05 11.40
N THR A 82 5.99 -7.98 10.62
CA THR A 82 7.20 -7.23 10.25
C THR A 82 7.15 -5.86 10.91
N ASN A 83 8.22 -5.48 11.60
CA ASN A 83 8.36 -4.16 12.19
C ASN A 83 9.01 -3.19 11.19
N PHE A 84 8.52 -1.96 11.16
CA PHE A 84 9.10 -0.90 10.34
C PHE A 84 9.05 0.43 11.07
N VAL A 85 10.01 1.30 10.75
CA VAL A 85 10.05 2.67 11.24
C VAL A 85 9.44 3.57 10.18
N GLN A 86 8.39 4.31 10.53
CA GLN A 86 7.84 5.35 9.67
C GLN A 86 8.33 6.71 10.14
N LYS A 87 8.85 7.52 9.21
CA LYS A 87 9.19 8.93 9.48
C LYS A 87 8.41 9.85 8.58
N TYR A 88 8.09 11.03 9.09
CA TYR A 88 7.36 12.06 8.35
C TYR A 88 7.56 13.43 8.98
N LYS A 89 7.21 14.47 8.22
CA LYS A 89 7.15 15.86 8.68
C LYS A 89 5.69 16.29 8.80
N LYS A 90 5.29 16.83 9.95
CA LYS A 90 3.97 17.44 10.15
C LYS A 90 3.86 18.78 9.39
N GLU A 91 2.66 19.33 9.32
CA GLU A 91 2.38 20.61 8.64
C GLU A 91 3.20 21.78 9.23
N ASP A 92 3.33 21.82 10.55
CA ASP A 92 4.15 22.77 11.33
C ASP A 92 5.67 22.57 11.15
N GLY A 93 6.07 21.53 10.43
CA GLY A 93 7.45 21.18 10.17
C GLY A 93 8.11 20.27 11.21
N THR A 94 7.40 19.88 12.25
CA THR A 94 7.87 18.93 13.25
C THR A 94 8.18 17.57 12.60
N LYS A 95 9.40 17.05 12.80
CA LYS A 95 9.77 15.70 12.39
C LYS A 95 9.23 14.69 13.40
N LYS A 96 8.65 13.60 12.88
CA LYS A 96 8.15 12.49 13.69
C LYS A 96 8.73 11.18 13.18
N GLU A 97 8.95 10.29 14.12
CA GLU A 97 9.40 8.91 13.91
C GLU A 97 8.54 8.02 14.80
N GLN A 98 8.07 6.90 14.26
CA GLN A 98 7.27 5.92 14.99
C GLN A 98 7.61 4.51 14.50
N THR A 99 7.56 3.56 15.42
CA THR A 99 7.65 2.13 15.07
C THR A 99 6.25 1.60 14.84
N LEU A 100 6.07 0.81 13.79
CA LEU A 100 4.82 0.17 13.41
C LEU A 100 5.03 -1.32 13.18
N PHE A 101 3.94 -2.07 13.31
CA PHE A 101 3.91 -3.52 13.18
C PHE A 101 2.91 -3.91 12.09
N ALA A 102 3.39 -4.50 10.99
CA ALA A 102 2.56 -5.02 9.92
C ALA A 102 2.30 -6.51 10.15
N PHE A 103 1.03 -6.90 10.23
CA PHE A 103 0.56 -8.28 10.35
C PHE A 103 -0.09 -8.69 9.02
N PRO A 104 0.62 -9.46 8.16
CA PRO A 104 0.07 -9.96 6.92
C PRO A 104 -1.14 -10.89 7.14
N TYR A 105 -2.13 -10.82 6.25
CA TYR A 105 -3.29 -11.70 6.24
C TYR A 105 -3.85 -11.85 4.81
N LYS A 106 -4.66 -12.89 4.59
CA LYS A 106 -5.45 -13.08 3.37
C LYS A 106 -6.78 -12.34 3.51
N THR A 107 -7.13 -11.48 2.57
CA THR A 107 -8.49 -10.92 2.51
C THR A 107 -9.50 -12.03 2.22
N GLU A 108 -10.71 -11.89 2.74
CA GLU A 108 -11.81 -12.80 2.41
C GLU A 108 -12.04 -12.82 0.89
N PRO A 109 -12.23 -14.01 0.29
CA PRO A 109 -12.49 -14.12 -1.14
C PRO A 109 -13.86 -13.51 -1.47
N THR A 110 -13.93 -12.80 -2.59
CA THR A 110 -15.22 -12.32 -3.13
C THR A 110 -15.82 -13.26 -4.19
N GLY A 111 -15.04 -14.25 -4.65
CA GLY A 111 -15.41 -15.27 -5.63
C GLY A 111 -15.23 -16.70 -5.11
N TYR A 112 -15.18 -17.67 -6.04
CA TYR A 112 -15.02 -19.09 -5.72
C TYR A 112 -13.56 -19.49 -5.46
N GLU A 113 -12.61 -18.78 -6.06
CA GLU A 113 -11.19 -19.09 -5.94
C GLU A 113 -10.60 -18.45 -4.68
N GLU A 114 -9.85 -19.25 -3.93
CA GLU A 114 -9.15 -18.78 -2.75
C GLU A 114 -7.71 -18.40 -3.08
N ARG A 115 -7.28 -17.24 -2.59
CA ARG A 115 -5.87 -16.83 -2.68
C ARG A 115 -4.98 -17.72 -1.83
N GLU A 116 -3.85 -18.13 -2.39
CA GLU A 116 -2.83 -18.88 -1.65
C GLU A 116 -2.01 -17.96 -0.73
N LYS A 117 -1.73 -16.73 -1.16
CA LYS A 117 -0.82 -15.78 -0.50
C LYS A 117 -1.56 -14.66 0.22
N ASP A 118 -0.93 -14.15 1.28
CA ASP A 118 -1.38 -12.94 1.96
C ASP A 118 -1.28 -11.73 1.02
N ASN A 119 -2.36 -10.97 0.92
CA ASN A 119 -2.43 -9.73 0.13
C ASN A 119 -2.77 -8.50 0.99
N GLY A 120 -3.24 -8.72 2.22
CA GLY A 120 -3.58 -7.69 3.18
C GLY A 120 -2.54 -7.57 4.29
N MET A 121 -2.48 -6.41 4.93
CA MET A 121 -1.77 -6.25 6.19
C MET A 121 -2.51 -5.33 7.16
N LEU A 122 -2.53 -5.72 8.42
CA LEU A 122 -2.98 -4.89 9.53
C LEU A 122 -1.78 -4.19 10.14
N VAL A 123 -1.76 -2.86 10.09
CA VAL A 123 -0.67 -2.03 10.61
C VAL A 123 -1.08 -1.43 11.95
N LYS A 124 -0.29 -1.71 12.99
CA LYS A 124 -0.53 -1.26 14.37
C LYS A 124 0.62 -0.41 14.90
N GLU A 125 0.30 0.53 15.80
CA GLU A 125 1.28 1.29 16.59
C GLU A 125 1.74 0.50 17.83
N ASP A 126 0.84 -0.31 18.40
CA ASP A 126 1.14 -1.27 19.46
C ASP A 126 0.77 -2.68 18.99
N LYS A 127 1.70 -3.62 19.14
CA LYS A 127 1.53 -5.02 18.76
C LYS A 127 0.38 -5.71 19.48
N GLU A 128 0.09 -5.29 20.72
CA GLU A 128 -0.99 -5.86 21.54
C GLU A 128 -2.35 -5.19 21.27
N SER A 129 -2.39 -4.10 20.50
CA SER A 129 -3.65 -3.43 20.18
C SER A 129 -4.54 -4.32 19.31
N GLU A 130 -5.83 -4.38 19.59
CA GLU A 130 -6.80 -5.00 18.69
C GLU A 130 -7.03 -4.14 17.44
N ASN A 131 -6.80 -2.83 17.56
CA ASN A 131 -7.07 -1.86 16.51
C ASN A 131 -5.84 -1.56 15.66
N GLY A 132 -6.08 -1.19 14.41
CA GLY A 132 -5.04 -0.74 13.50
C GLY A 132 -5.62 -0.31 12.17
N ARG A 133 -4.74 -0.19 11.18
CA ARG A 133 -5.13 0.21 9.82
C ARG A 133 -4.91 -0.94 8.86
N HIS A 134 -5.96 -1.30 8.16
CA HIS A 134 -5.90 -2.32 7.13
C HIS A 134 -5.44 -1.73 5.81
N TYR A 135 -4.53 -2.43 5.15
CA TYR A 135 -4.06 -2.15 3.81
C TYR A 135 -4.16 -3.40 2.97
N VAL A 136 -4.42 -3.24 1.68
CA VAL A 136 -4.33 -4.31 0.68
C VAL A 136 -3.28 -3.91 -0.35
N LEU A 137 -2.41 -4.86 -0.70
CA LEU A 137 -1.48 -4.73 -1.80
C LEU A 137 -2.23 -4.90 -3.12
N ILE A 138 -2.27 -3.83 -3.89
CA ILE A 138 -2.91 -3.81 -5.22
C ILE A 138 -1.92 -4.25 -6.27
N TYR A 139 -0.67 -3.85 -6.12
CA TYR A 139 0.41 -4.18 -7.04
C TYR A 139 1.76 -3.99 -6.35
N SER A 140 2.68 -4.91 -6.60
CA SER A 140 4.11 -4.76 -6.36
C SER A 140 4.86 -5.33 -7.56
N ASP A 141 5.90 -4.63 -7.98
CA ASP A 141 6.92 -5.22 -8.86
C ASP A 141 7.99 -5.99 -8.08
N TYR A 142 7.92 -5.96 -6.75
CA TYR A 142 8.89 -6.57 -5.81
C TYR A 142 10.33 -6.08 -5.98
N THR A 143 10.51 -4.91 -6.59
CA THR A 143 11.82 -4.31 -6.84
C THR A 143 11.87 -2.87 -6.32
N CYS A 144 10.96 -2.00 -6.76
CA CYS A 144 11.02 -0.57 -6.47
C CYS A 144 9.68 0.06 -6.08
N CYS A 145 8.54 -0.50 -6.50
CA CYS A 145 7.24 0.16 -6.30
C CYS A 145 6.17 -0.76 -5.74
N ASP A 146 5.41 -0.21 -4.78
CA ASP A 146 4.22 -0.82 -4.21
C ASP A 146 3.03 0.14 -4.31
N ILE A 147 1.86 -0.39 -4.64
CA ILE A 147 0.58 0.33 -4.61
C ILE A 147 -0.29 -0.32 -3.53
N LEU A 148 -0.56 0.45 -2.48
CA LEU A 148 -1.39 0.01 -1.35
C LEU A 148 -2.74 0.73 -1.37
N ARG A 149 -3.82 -0.02 -1.19
CA ARG A 149 -5.15 0.51 -0.88
C ARG A 149 -5.29 0.55 0.64
N ALA A 150 -5.54 1.74 1.19
CA ALA A 150 -5.98 1.85 2.58
C ALA A 150 -7.45 1.45 2.65
N LEU A 151 -7.79 0.46 3.46
CA LEU A 151 -9.19 0.15 3.76
C LEU A 151 -9.69 1.15 4.80
N HIS A 152 -10.96 1.55 4.70
CA HIS A 152 -11.54 2.45 5.69
C HIS A 152 -11.50 1.77 7.05
N SER A 153 -10.84 2.40 8.03
CA SER A 153 -10.98 2.04 9.43
C SER A 153 -12.35 2.52 9.86
N THR A 154 -13.29 1.60 10.10
CA THR A 154 -14.48 1.87 10.91
C THR A 154 -14.08 2.40 12.28
#